data_AF-A0A2H0LRS5-F1
#
_entry.id   AF-A0A2H0LRS5-F1
#
_cell.length_a   1.000
_cell.length_b   1.000
_cell.length_c   1.000
_cell.angle_alpha   90.00
_cell.angle_beta   90.00
_cell.angle_gamma   90.00
#
_symmetry.space_group_name_H-M   'P 1'
#
loop_
_entity.id
_entity.type
_entity.pdbx_description
1 polymer ?
#
loop_
_entity_poly.entity_id
_entity_poly.type
_entity_poly.pdbx_seq_one_letter_code
_entity_poly.pdbx_strand_id
1 'polypeptide(L)'
;MFFWIKPAKSLPKPTIFRQITRVYYLSSAEFMSKFYDLVEEICRQDKRYKPDVYEFVLQGLEFTQKKLKKSAHLSGTELAHGLRDYAINQYGALANRVLAYWGINQTLDFGNVVFNMIGKKLLSKTKEDTLLDFKEVYDFKAAFSNVLADSVIEAIKGKS
;
A
#
# COMPACT_ATOMS: atom_id res chain seq x y z
N MET A 1 34.03 5.96 -35.78
CA MET A 1 32.81 5.28 -36.30
C MET A 1 31.80 5.22 -35.16
N PHE A 2 30.78 6.07 -35.23
CA PHE A 2 29.70 6.22 -34.24
C PHE A 2 28.59 5.21 -34.52
N PHE A 3 28.03 4.57 -33.48
CA PHE A 3 26.64 4.06 -33.38
C PHE A 3 26.35 3.84 -31.88
N TRP A 4 25.91 4.84 -31.11
CA TRP A 4 24.51 5.22 -30.79
C TRP A 4 23.65 4.08 -30.21
N ILE A 5 23.73 3.85 -28.90
CA ILE A 5 22.63 3.30 -28.11
C ILE A 5 21.78 4.48 -27.65
N LYS A 6 20.49 4.45 -27.98
CA LYS A 6 19.52 5.53 -27.73
C LYS A 6 19.43 5.87 -26.23
N PRO A 7 19.22 7.14 -25.83
CA PRO A 7 18.88 7.47 -24.46
C PRO A 7 17.45 6.99 -24.15
N ALA A 8 17.31 6.13 -23.13
CA ALA A 8 16.02 5.82 -22.55
C ALA A 8 15.44 7.12 -21.98
N LYS A 9 14.31 7.55 -22.55
CA LYS A 9 13.51 8.68 -22.07
C LYS A 9 13.20 8.44 -20.58
N SER A 10 13.42 9.48 -19.79
CA SER A 10 13.20 9.55 -18.35
C SER A 10 11.88 8.91 -17.92
N LEU A 11 11.95 7.76 -17.26
CA LEU A 11 10.85 7.26 -16.46
C LEU A 11 10.68 8.19 -15.24
N PRO A 12 9.43 8.48 -14.81
CA PRO A 12 9.20 9.30 -13.63
C PRO A 12 9.89 8.65 -12.44
N LYS A 13 10.76 9.40 -11.77
CA LYS A 13 11.45 8.96 -10.56
C LYS A 13 10.40 8.70 -9.47
N PRO A 14 10.39 7.52 -8.81
CA PRO A 14 9.55 7.33 -7.63
C PRO A 14 9.93 8.38 -6.59
N THR A 15 8.97 9.23 -6.23
CA THR A 15 9.24 10.55 -5.67
C THR A 15 9.61 10.54 -4.19
N ILE A 16 9.53 9.43 -3.44
CA ILE A 16 9.86 9.48 -2.01
C ILE A 16 10.51 8.18 -1.50
N PHE A 17 11.76 7.95 -1.89
CA PHE A 17 12.72 7.19 -1.06
C PHE A 17 13.81 8.16 -0.60
N ARG A 18 13.43 9.06 0.31
CA ARG A 18 14.31 10.12 0.82
C ARG A 18 14.75 9.77 2.24
N GLN A 19 15.56 8.71 2.35
CA GLN A 19 16.69 8.61 3.27
C GLN A 19 17.35 7.24 3.05
N ILE A 20 18.68 7.26 2.93
CA ILE A 20 19.61 6.12 2.87
C ILE A 20 20.06 5.73 1.44
N THR A 21 21.33 6.05 1.19
CA THR A 21 22.04 6.20 -0.08
C THR A 21 22.85 4.95 -0.45
N ARG A 22 22.69 4.49 -1.71
CA ARG A 22 23.63 3.79 -2.61
C ARG A 22 24.27 2.43 -2.20
N VAL A 23 24.51 2.14 -0.92
CA VAL A 23 25.07 0.83 -0.48
C VAL A 23 23.98 -0.22 -0.27
N TYR A 24 22.74 0.20 0.00
CA TYR A 24 21.55 -0.67 0.11
C TYR A 24 21.02 -1.20 -1.22
N TYR A 25 21.39 -0.60 -2.37
CA TYR A 25 20.76 -0.94 -3.65
C TYR A 25 20.94 -2.41 -4.05
N LEU A 26 22.04 -3.06 -3.62
CA LEU A 26 22.30 -4.47 -3.88
C LEU A 26 21.43 -5.38 -2.99
N SER A 27 21.34 -5.11 -1.68
CA SER A 27 20.47 -5.89 -0.79
C SER A 27 18.98 -5.62 -1.01
N SER A 28 18.62 -4.39 -1.41
CA SER A 28 17.25 -4.03 -1.75
C SER A 28 16.84 -4.61 -3.09
N ALA A 29 17.71 -4.70 -4.10
CA ALA A 29 17.34 -5.31 -5.39
C ALA A 29 17.09 -6.82 -5.24
N GLU A 30 17.97 -7.53 -4.51
CA GLU A 30 17.77 -8.95 -4.21
C GLU A 30 16.51 -9.18 -3.36
N PHE A 31 16.27 -8.32 -2.37
CA PHE A 31 15.05 -8.35 -1.56
C PHE A 31 13.81 -8.10 -2.42
N MET A 32 13.82 -7.07 -3.27
CA MET A 32 12.70 -6.75 -4.15
C MET A 32 12.44 -7.87 -5.15
N SER A 33 13.48 -8.49 -5.71
CA SER A 33 13.33 -9.68 -6.56
C SER A 33 12.61 -10.80 -5.82
N LYS A 34 13.11 -11.18 -4.63
CA LYS A 34 12.49 -12.22 -3.79
C LYS A 34 11.06 -11.86 -3.40
N PHE A 35 10.80 -10.59 -3.10
CA PHE A 35 9.45 -10.10 -2.80
C PHE A 35 8.52 -10.30 -3.99
N TYR A 36 8.92 -9.90 -5.20
CA TYR A 36 8.10 -10.08 -6.40
C TYR A 36 7.89 -11.56 -6.75
N ASP A 37 8.88 -12.42 -6.55
CA ASP A 37 8.73 -13.88 -6.73
C ASP A 37 7.65 -14.43 -5.77
N LEU A 38 7.70 -14.05 -4.49
CA LEU A 38 6.70 -14.45 -3.50
C LEU A 38 5.32 -13.89 -3.82
N VAL A 39 5.22 -12.64 -4.26
CA VAL A 39 3.94 -12.03 -4.69
C VAL A 39 3.38 -12.74 -5.91
N GLU A 40 4.23 -13.14 -6.86
CA GLU A 40 3.79 -13.90 -8.02
C GLU A 40 3.22 -15.27 -7.59
N GLU A 41 3.89 -15.96 -6.68
CA GLU A 41 3.38 -17.21 -6.11
C GLU A 41 2.04 -17.02 -5.39
N ILE A 42 1.88 -15.92 -4.64
CA ILE A 42 0.58 -15.59 -4.02
C ILE A 42 -0.47 -15.39 -5.10
N CYS A 43 -0.19 -14.57 -6.12
CA CYS A 43 -1.14 -14.27 -7.20
C CYS A 43 -1.54 -15.52 -8.01
N ARG A 44 -0.65 -16.52 -8.10
CA ARG A 44 -0.98 -17.82 -8.71
C ARG A 44 -2.01 -18.60 -7.89
N GLN A 45 -2.00 -18.46 -6.56
CA GLN A 45 -2.92 -19.14 -5.63
C GLN A 45 -4.22 -18.35 -5.43
N ASP A 46 -4.12 -17.03 -5.27
CA ASP A 46 -5.24 -16.13 -5.07
C ASP A 46 -5.27 -15.04 -6.14
N LYS A 47 -6.14 -15.23 -7.13
CA LYS A 47 -6.28 -14.35 -8.30
C LYS A 47 -7.20 -13.15 -8.05
N ARG A 48 -7.78 -13.02 -6.85
CA ARG A 48 -8.69 -11.92 -6.51
C ARG A 48 -7.99 -10.57 -6.49
N TYR A 49 -6.69 -10.56 -6.21
CA TYR A 49 -5.92 -9.34 -5.97
C TYR A 49 -4.76 -9.19 -6.95
N LYS A 50 -4.52 -7.95 -7.41
CA LYS A 50 -3.40 -7.63 -8.30
C LYS A 50 -2.07 -7.51 -7.53
N PRO A 51 -0.90 -7.80 -8.15
CA PRO A 51 0.41 -7.70 -7.51
C PRO A 51 0.68 -6.35 -6.81
N ASP A 52 0.19 -5.26 -7.38
CA ASP A 52 0.35 -3.89 -6.88
C ASP A 52 -0.15 -3.72 -5.43
N VAL A 53 -1.18 -4.48 -5.02
CA VAL A 53 -1.78 -4.32 -3.70
C VAL A 53 -0.83 -4.76 -2.57
N TYR A 54 0.06 -5.71 -2.85
CA TYR A 54 0.98 -6.25 -1.85
C TYR A 54 2.05 -5.22 -1.48
N GLU A 55 2.55 -4.47 -2.48
CA GLU A 55 3.43 -3.34 -2.23
C GLU A 55 2.68 -2.20 -1.52
N PHE A 56 1.46 -1.91 -1.95
CA PHE A 56 0.61 -0.90 -1.30
C PHE A 56 0.39 -1.20 0.19
N VAL A 57 0.13 -2.46 0.57
CA VAL A 57 -0.07 -2.85 1.96
C VAL A 57 1.21 -2.69 2.79
N LEU A 58 2.39 -3.02 2.25
CA LEU A 58 3.66 -2.78 2.95
C LEU A 58 3.91 -1.30 3.20
N GLN A 59 3.72 -0.46 2.19
CA GLN A 59 3.92 0.98 2.31
C GLN A 59 2.88 1.61 3.24
N GLY A 60 1.63 1.14 3.19
CA GLY A 60 0.56 1.58 4.08
C GLY A 60 0.78 1.17 5.54
N LEU A 61 1.35 -0.02 5.79
CA LEU A 61 1.77 -0.45 7.12
C LEU A 61 2.80 0.52 7.70
N GLU A 62 3.86 0.82 6.94
CA GLU A 62 4.92 1.75 7.36
C GLU A 62 4.37 3.17 7.58
N PHE A 63 3.52 3.66 6.68
CA PHE A 63 2.83 4.94 6.81
C PHE A 63 2.05 5.01 8.13
N THR A 64 1.32 3.94 8.47
CA THR A 64 0.47 3.90 9.65
C THR A 64 1.27 3.83 10.94
N GLN A 65 2.33 3.03 10.97
CA GLN A 65 3.28 2.96 12.08
C GLN A 65 3.92 4.33 12.35
N LYS A 66 4.38 5.02 11.30
CA LYS A 66 4.92 6.39 11.39
C LYS A 66 3.88 7.37 11.91
N LYS A 67 2.66 7.34 11.38
CA LYS A 67 1.55 8.22 11.79
C LYS A 67 1.21 8.04 13.28
N LEU A 68 1.19 6.80 13.76
CA LEU A 68 0.87 6.46 15.14
C LEU A 68 2.08 6.51 16.08
N LYS A 69 3.27 6.86 15.56
CA LYS A 69 4.55 6.89 16.30
C LYS A 69 4.81 5.58 17.07
N LYS A 70 4.43 4.44 16.49
CA LYS A 70 4.67 3.12 17.08
C LYS A 70 5.41 2.22 16.09
N SER A 71 6.44 1.55 16.58
CA SER A 71 7.18 0.50 15.84
C SER A 71 6.60 -0.90 16.06
N ALA A 72 5.46 -0.98 16.75
CA ALA A 72 4.83 -2.23 17.17
C ALA A 72 3.81 -2.74 16.14
N HIS A 73 3.28 -3.93 16.45
CA HIS A 73 2.16 -4.56 15.78
C HIS A 73 0.97 -3.61 15.62
N LEU A 74 0.29 -3.69 14.47
CA LEU A 74 -0.99 -3.01 14.24
C LEU A 74 -2.11 -4.03 14.32
N SER A 75 -3.17 -3.69 15.05
CA SER A 75 -4.43 -4.44 14.93
C SER A 75 -4.99 -4.33 13.51
N GLY A 76 -5.82 -5.29 13.11
CA GLY A 76 -6.48 -5.26 11.80
C GLY A 76 -7.26 -3.97 11.55
N THR A 77 -7.98 -3.49 12.56
CA THR A 77 -8.71 -2.21 12.55
C THR A 77 -7.80 -1.02 12.31
N GLU A 78 -6.69 -0.90 13.05
CA GLU A 78 -5.74 0.20 12.89
C GLU A 78 -5.09 0.19 11.51
N LEU A 79 -4.71 -1.00 11.03
CA LEU A 79 -4.12 -1.14 9.69
C LEU A 79 -5.15 -0.79 8.62
N ALA A 80 -6.41 -1.23 8.74
CA ALA A 80 -7.45 -0.89 7.77
C ALA A 80 -7.69 0.63 7.65
N HIS A 81 -7.76 1.34 8.77
CA HIS A 81 -7.87 2.81 8.78
C HIS A 81 -6.60 3.46 8.22
N GLY A 82 -5.44 2.93 8.59
CA GLY A 82 -4.15 3.36 8.07
C GLY A 82 -4.04 3.25 6.54
N LEU A 83 -4.49 2.14 5.98
CA LEU A 83 -4.53 1.88 4.53
C LEU A 83 -5.50 2.82 3.81
N ARG A 84 -6.66 3.13 4.42
CA ARG A 84 -7.57 4.16 3.88
C ARG A 84 -6.87 5.51 3.78
N ASP A 85 -6.28 5.96 4.89
CA ASP A 85 -5.64 7.26 4.98
C ASP A 85 -4.44 7.34 4.02
N TYR A 86 -3.70 6.24 3.89
CA TYR A 86 -2.61 6.11 2.93
C TYR A 86 -3.10 6.16 1.48
N ALA A 87 -4.18 5.44 1.14
CA ALA A 87 -4.76 5.49 -0.20
C ALA A 87 -5.21 6.92 -0.58
N ILE A 88 -5.87 7.62 0.34
CA ILE A 88 -6.28 9.01 0.13
C ILE A 88 -5.06 9.92 -0.02
N ASN A 89 -4.02 9.71 0.78
CA ASN A 89 -2.79 10.49 0.70
C ASN A 89 -2.06 10.32 -0.66
N GLN A 90 -2.06 9.12 -1.23
CA GLN A 90 -1.38 8.83 -2.50
C GLN A 90 -2.21 9.17 -3.73
N TYR A 91 -3.52 8.91 -3.69
CA TYR A 91 -4.38 8.92 -4.88
C TYR A 91 -5.53 9.93 -4.81
N GLY A 92 -5.72 10.59 -3.67
CA GLY A 92 -6.80 11.55 -3.45
C GLY A 92 -8.17 10.96 -3.81
N ALA A 93 -8.95 11.69 -4.60
CA ALA A 93 -10.28 11.28 -5.04
C ALA A 93 -10.30 10.01 -5.91
N LEU A 94 -9.14 9.56 -6.44
CA LEU A 94 -9.04 8.33 -7.21
C LEU A 94 -8.77 7.09 -6.35
N ALA A 95 -8.53 7.24 -5.04
CA ALA A 95 -8.18 6.15 -4.13
C ALA A 95 -9.11 4.94 -4.25
N ASN A 96 -10.43 5.14 -4.20
CA ASN A 96 -11.41 4.06 -4.32
C ASN A 96 -11.31 3.32 -5.67
N ARG A 97 -11.10 4.06 -6.77
CA ARG A 97 -11.00 3.46 -8.11
C ARG A 97 -9.72 2.63 -8.26
N VAL A 98 -8.61 3.12 -7.71
CA VAL A 98 -7.33 2.41 -7.72
C VAL A 98 -7.42 1.13 -6.90
N LEU A 99 -7.98 1.21 -5.69
CA LEU A 99 -8.21 0.06 -4.82
C LEU A 99 -9.13 -0.98 -5.49
N ALA A 100 -10.27 -0.53 -6.04
CA ALA A 100 -11.20 -1.41 -6.75
C ALA A 100 -10.55 -2.07 -7.96
N TYR A 101 -9.72 -1.33 -8.72
CA TYR A 101 -8.95 -1.90 -9.82
C TYR A 101 -8.02 -3.02 -9.33
N TRP A 102 -7.39 -2.88 -8.17
CA TRP A 102 -6.55 -3.94 -7.59
C TRP A 102 -7.32 -5.09 -6.92
N GLY A 103 -8.65 -5.04 -6.91
CA GLY A 103 -9.52 -6.06 -6.34
C GLY A 103 -9.95 -5.78 -4.89
N ILE A 104 -9.65 -4.60 -4.35
CA ILE A 104 -10.03 -4.20 -3.00
C ILE A 104 -11.33 -3.39 -3.05
N ASN A 105 -12.41 -3.96 -2.53
CA ASN A 105 -13.74 -3.35 -2.51
C ASN A 105 -14.31 -3.19 -1.10
N GLN A 106 -13.73 -3.87 -0.11
CA GLN A 106 -14.13 -3.81 1.28
C GLN A 106 -12.93 -4.01 2.20
N THR A 107 -13.08 -3.69 3.49
CA THR A 107 -11.98 -3.79 4.46
C THR A 107 -11.49 -5.22 4.64
N LEU A 108 -12.38 -6.20 4.50
CA LEU A 108 -12.03 -7.62 4.55
C LEU A 108 -11.05 -8.03 3.45
N ASP A 109 -11.03 -7.34 2.31
CA ASP A 109 -10.07 -7.60 1.24
C ASP A 109 -8.64 -7.26 1.67
N PHE A 110 -8.44 -6.17 2.43
CA PHE A 110 -7.13 -5.90 3.03
C PHE A 110 -6.71 -7.02 3.98
N GLY A 111 -7.65 -7.55 4.76
CA GLY A 111 -7.40 -8.71 5.62
C GLY A 111 -6.93 -9.92 4.81
N ASN A 112 -7.60 -10.25 3.70
CA ASN A 112 -7.20 -11.35 2.83
C ASN A 112 -5.78 -11.14 2.28
N VAL A 113 -5.45 -9.94 1.79
CA VAL A 113 -4.11 -9.60 1.31
C VAL A 113 -3.05 -9.78 2.40
N VAL A 114 -3.31 -9.27 3.61
CA VAL A 114 -2.41 -9.40 4.76
C VAL A 114 -2.20 -10.87 5.13
N PHE A 115 -3.27 -11.68 5.15
CA PHE A 115 -3.17 -13.10 5.47
C PHE A 115 -2.47 -13.92 4.37
N ASN A 116 -2.63 -13.55 3.10
CA ASN A 116 -1.83 -14.11 2.01
C ASN A 116 -0.33 -13.85 2.23
N MET A 117 0.03 -12.63 2.64
CA MET A 117 1.42 -12.25 2.94
C MET A 117 1.98 -12.98 4.18
N ILE A 118 1.16 -13.18 5.21
CA ILE A 118 1.52 -13.99 6.38
C ILE A 118 1.81 -15.44 5.95
N GLY A 119 1.01 -16.01 5.05
CA GLY A 119 1.22 -17.35 4.51
C GLY A 119 2.59 -17.52 3.82
N LYS A 120 3.12 -16.44 3.23
CA LYS A 120 4.48 -16.39 2.64
C LYS A 120 5.56 -15.86 3.57
N LYS A 121 5.26 -15.61 4.85
CA LYS A 121 6.19 -15.05 5.85
C LYS A 121 6.73 -13.66 5.49
N LEU A 122 6.01 -12.92 4.65
CA LEU A 122 6.30 -11.51 4.35
C LEU A 122 5.86 -10.59 5.50
N LEU A 123 4.81 -11.00 6.21
CA LEU A 123 4.33 -10.36 7.43
C LEU A 123 4.21 -11.39 8.55
N SER A 124 4.24 -10.90 9.79
CA SER A 124 4.03 -11.69 10.99
C SER A 124 2.71 -11.30 11.64
N LYS A 125 2.09 -12.25 12.35
CA LYS A 125 0.90 -12.01 13.17
C LYS A 125 1.12 -12.45 14.61
N THR A 126 0.34 -11.91 15.51
CA THR A 126 0.15 -12.40 16.89
C THR A 126 -0.80 -13.60 16.90
N LYS A 127 -0.99 -14.24 18.07
CA LYS A 127 -1.90 -15.39 18.18
C LYS A 127 -3.36 -14.95 18.07
N GLU A 128 -3.62 -13.73 18.49
CA GLU A 128 -4.93 -13.11 18.63
C GLU A 128 -5.44 -12.53 17.31
N ASP A 129 -4.54 -12.21 16.36
CA ASP A 129 -4.97 -11.65 15.07
C ASP A 129 -5.77 -12.65 14.24
N THR A 130 -6.92 -12.17 13.79
CA THR A 130 -7.84 -12.91 12.93
C THR A 130 -8.16 -12.13 11.66
N LEU A 131 -8.56 -12.86 10.62
CA LEU A 131 -9.05 -12.24 9.39
C LEU A 131 -10.29 -11.36 9.64
N LEU A 132 -11.09 -11.70 10.65
CA LEU A 132 -12.31 -10.98 10.99
C LEU A 132 -12.04 -9.60 11.60
N ASP A 133 -10.82 -9.32 12.05
CA ASP A 133 -10.43 -7.99 12.54
C ASP A 133 -10.49 -6.91 11.44
N PHE A 134 -10.57 -7.36 10.18
CA PHE A 134 -10.75 -6.49 9.01
C PHE A 134 -12.20 -6.43 8.53
N LYS A 135 -13.13 -7.19 9.11
CA LYS A 135 -14.51 -7.22 8.65
C LYS A 135 -15.24 -5.93 9.05
N GLU A 136 -15.88 -5.28 8.08
CA GLU A 136 -16.79 -4.15 8.31
C GLU A 136 -16.19 -2.99 9.14
N VAL A 137 -14.88 -2.78 9.08
CA VAL A 137 -14.20 -1.71 9.84
C VAL A 137 -14.68 -0.32 9.40
N TYR A 138 -14.94 -0.14 8.11
CA TYR A 138 -15.64 1.02 7.56
C TYR A 138 -16.31 0.68 6.23
N ASP A 139 -17.30 1.49 5.86
CA ASP A 139 -17.91 1.44 4.53
C ASP A 139 -17.03 2.17 3.51
N PHE A 140 -16.65 1.48 2.42
CA PHE A 140 -15.77 2.04 1.38
C PHE A 140 -16.42 3.23 0.68
N LYS A 141 -17.72 3.16 0.39
CA LYS A 141 -18.41 4.24 -0.32
C LYS A 141 -18.38 5.53 0.50
N ALA A 142 -18.70 5.45 1.79
CA ALA A 142 -18.64 6.58 2.71
C ALA A 142 -17.20 7.06 2.95
N ALA A 143 -16.24 6.15 3.09
CA ALA A 143 -14.85 6.47 3.36
C ALA A 143 -14.17 7.26 2.24
N PHE A 144 -14.62 7.09 0.99
CA PHE A 144 -14.00 7.72 -0.18
C PHE A 144 -14.90 8.74 -0.92
N SER A 145 -16.16 8.94 -0.51
CA SER A 145 -17.08 9.83 -1.24
C SER A 145 -16.73 11.31 -1.18
N ASN A 146 -16.22 11.77 -0.03
CA ASN A 146 -16.08 13.21 0.25
C ASN A 146 -14.66 13.75 0.07
N VAL A 147 -13.72 12.89 -0.35
CA VAL A 147 -12.30 13.23 -0.44
C VAL A 147 -12.05 14.50 -1.26
N LEU A 148 -12.78 14.69 -2.37
CA LEU A 148 -12.65 15.88 -3.20
C LEU A 148 -13.17 17.15 -2.49
N ALA A 149 -14.33 17.06 -1.85
CA ALA A 149 -14.93 18.19 -1.14
C ALA A 149 -14.06 18.60 0.06
N ASP A 150 -13.59 17.63 0.83
CA ASP A 150 -12.72 17.87 1.99
C ASP A 150 -11.40 18.53 1.56
N SER A 151 -10.80 18.05 0.46
CA SER A 151 -9.56 18.63 -0.09
C SER A 151 -9.74 20.09 -0.52
N VAL A 152 -10.89 20.43 -1.11
CA VAL A 152 -11.21 21.80 -1.52
C VAL A 152 -11.45 22.69 -0.29
N ILE A 153 -12.20 22.19 0.70
CA ILE A 153 -12.48 22.93 1.94
C ILE A 153 -11.19 23.26 2.69
N GLU A 154 -10.27 22.31 2.83
CA GLU A 154 -8.99 22.54 3.49
C GLU A 154 -8.10 23.53 2.71
N ALA A 155 -8.14 23.49 1.38
CA ALA A 155 -7.42 24.46 0.54
C ALA A 155 -7.99 25.90 0.67
N ILE A 156 -9.28 26.05 0.97
CA ILE A 156 -9.91 27.34 1.23
C ILE A 156 -9.55 27.86 2.63
N LYS A 157 -9.63 27.00 3.66
CA LYS A 157 -9.30 27.37 5.06
C LYS A 157 -7.83 27.75 5.25
N GLY A 158 -6.90 27.08 4.56
CA GLY A 158 -5.46 27.36 4.67
C GLY A 158 -4.98 28.65 4.00
N LYS A 159 -5.88 29.41 3.35
CA LYS A 159 -5.57 30.68 2.68
C LYS A 159 -6.08 31.92 3.44
N SER A 160 -6.68 31.74 4.62
CA SER A 160 -7.21 32.84 5.44
C SER A 160 -6.34 33.16 6.65
#